data_AF-A0A2L2XLN5-F1
#
_entry.id   AF-A0A2L2XLN5-F1
#
_cell.length_a   1.000
_cell.length_b   1.000
_cell.length_c   1.000
_cell.angle_alpha   90.00
_cell.angle_beta   90.00
_cell.angle_gamma   90.00
#
_symmetry.space_group_name_H-M   'P 1'
#
loop_
_entity.id
_entity.type
_entity.pdbx_description
1 polymer ?
#
loop_
_entity_poly.entity_id
_entity_poly.type
_entity_poly.pdbx_seq_one_letter_code
_entity_poly.pdbx_strand_id
1 'polypeptide(L)' 'MTLDLRGTPCPINFVRTKLQLEKMTAGERLEVWLDAGEPIEQVPTSLTVEGYQIESIEDRDSFFVLKVYRPDS' A
#
# COMPACT_ATOMS: atom_id res chain seq x y z
N MET A 1 6.89 8.14 4.35
CA MET A 1 5.76 8.17 5.31
C MET A 1 5.27 6.76 5.55
N THR A 2 4.65 6.46 6.70
CA THR A 2 4.17 5.11 7.04
C THR A 2 2.68 5.13 7.41
N LEU A 3 1.94 4.15 6.91
CA LEU A 3 0.50 3.94 7.14
C LEU A 3 0.28 2.51 7.64
N ASP A 4 -0.10 2.37 8.90
CA ASP A 4 -0.39 1.07 9.50
C ASP A 4 -1.86 0.68 9.24
N LEU A 5 -2.07 -0.40 8.50
CA LEU A 5 -3.37 -0.95 8.16
C LEU A 5 -3.54 -2.39 8.64
N ARG A 6 -2.70 -2.85 9.57
CA ARG A 6 -2.91 -4.14 10.24
C ARG A 6 -4.24 -4.16 10.98
N GLY A 7 -4.95 -5.27 10.94
CA GLY A 7 -6.32 -5.44 11.39
C GLY A 7 -7.38 -4.71 10.55
N THR A 8 -7.00 -4.05 9.45
CA THR A 8 -7.96 -3.36 8.56
C THR A 8 -8.50 -4.33 7.51
N PRO A 9 -9.82 -4.59 7.49
CA PRO A 9 -10.41 -5.54 6.54
C PRO A 9 -10.37 -5.04 5.10
N CYS A 10 -10.32 -5.96 4.14
CA CYS A 10 -10.56 -5.64 2.73
C CYS A 10 -12.02 -5.16 2.52
N PRO A 11 -12.28 -4.22 1.60
CA PRO A 11 -11.33 -3.47 0.76
C PRO A 11 -10.82 -2.17 1.43
N ILE A 12 -11.06 -1.96 2.72
CA ILE A 12 -10.76 -0.69 3.42
C ILE A 12 -9.26 -0.39 3.42
N ASN A 13 -8.41 -1.42 3.49
CA ASN A 13 -6.96 -1.27 3.41
C ASN A 13 -6.51 -0.62 2.08
N PHE A 14 -7.06 -1.07 0.95
CA PHE A 14 -6.80 -0.50 -0.36
C PHE A 14 -7.32 0.94 -0.46
N VAL A 15 -8.57 1.18 -0.05
CA VAL A 15 -9.18 2.51 -0.09
C VAL A 15 -8.36 3.53 0.71
N ARG A 16 -7.93 3.17 1.92
CA ARG A 16 -7.09 4.05 2.75
C ARG A 16 -5.72 4.29 2.14
N THR A 17 -5.11 3.26 1.56
CA THR A 17 -3.82 3.39 0.86
C THR A 17 -3.92 4.36 -0.30
N LYS A 18 -4.93 4.21 -1.17
CA LYS A 18 -5.17 5.09 -2.32
C LYS A 18 -5.42 6.53 -1.88
N LEU A 19 -6.32 6.76 -0.92
CA LEU A 19 -6.61 8.09 -0.40
C LEU A 19 -5.37 8.76 0.23
N GLN A 20 -4.46 7.98 0.81
CA GLN A 20 -3.22 8.50 1.35
C GLN A 20 -2.27 8.93 0.21
N LEU A 21 -2.12 8.09 -0.82
CA LEU A 21 -1.30 8.40 -2.00
C LEU A 21 -1.82 9.63 -2.75
N GLU A 22 -3.13 9.79 -2.91
CA GLU A 22 -3.74 10.94 -3.58
C GLU A 22 -3.48 12.27 -2.85
N LYS A 23 -3.20 12.22 -1.54
CA LYS A 23 -2.85 13.40 -0.73
C LYS A 23 -1.36 13.71 -0.71
N MET A 24 -0.53 12.83 -1.26
CA MET A 24 0.92 12.96 -1.28
C MET A 24 1.40 13.72 -2.52
N THR A 25 2.60 14.27 -2.41
CA THR A 25 3.30 14.89 -3.53
C THR A 25 3.78 13.80 -4.49
N ALA A 26 3.77 14.12 -5.79
CA ALA A 26 4.43 13.32 -6.84
C ALA A 26 5.85 12.90 -6.42
N GLY A 27 6.19 11.63 -6.65
CA GLY A 27 7.49 11.05 -6.31
C GLY A 27 7.68 10.69 -4.83
N GLU A 28 6.73 11.02 -3.95
CA GLU A 28 6.82 10.62 -2.54
C GLU A 28 6.52 9.13 -2.34
N ARG A 29 7.20 8.56 -1.34
CA ARG A 29 7.13 7.14 -0.99
C ARG A 29 6.24 6.90 0.24
N LEU A 30 5.28 6.00 0.10
CA LEU A 30 4.43 5.50 1.16
C LEU A 30 4.82 4.07 1.54
N GLU A 31 5.01 3.83 2.83
CA GLU A 31 5.07 2.49 3.41
C GLU A 31 3.71 2.15 3.98
N VAL A 32 3.20 0.97 3.63
CA VAL A 32 1.92 0.46 4.12
C VAL A 32 2.17 -0.86 4.83
N TRP A 33 1.74 -0.97 6.08
CA TRP A 33 1.85 -2.22 6.84
C TRP A 33 0.54 -2.99 6.73
N LEU A 34 0.63 -4.24 6.28
CA LEU A 34 -0.52 -5.10 5.97
C LEU A 34 -0.36 -6.45 6.66
N ASP A 35 -1.47 -7.04 7.09
CA ASP A 35 -1.45 -8.43 7.58
C ASP A 35 -1.16 -9.41 6.44
N ALA A 36 -0.69 -10.60 6.82
CA ALA A 36 -0.55 -11.72 5.90
C ALA A 36 -1.92 -12.18 5.34
N GLY A 37 -1.87 -12.87 4.20
CA GLY A 37 -3.05 -13.39 3.52
C GLY A 37 -3.64 -12.39 2.54
N GLU A 38 -4.96 -12.23 2.56
CA GLU A 38 -5.68 -11.44 1.55
C GLU A 38 -5.20 -9.97 1.42
N PRO A 39 -4.88 -9.22 2.50
CA PRO A 39 -4.45 -7.82 2.37
C PRO A 39 -3.21 -7.63 1.49
N ILE A 40 -2.17 -8.45 1.67
CA ILE A 40 -0.94 -8.33 0.90
C ILE A 40 -1.08 -8.85 -0.54
N GLU A 41 -2.06 -9.70 -0.83
CA GLU A 41 -2.36 -10.14 -2.20
C GLU A 41 -3.19 -9.09 -2.96
N GLN A 42 -4.21 -8.53 -2.30
CA GLN A 42 -5.20 -7.66 -2.94
C GLN A 42 -4.72 -6.22 -3.10
N VAL A 43 -4.03 -5.65 -2.10
CA VAL A 43 -3.65 -4.22 -2.11
C VAL A 43 -2.63 -3.93 -3.21
N PRO A 44 -1.49 -4.65 -3.35
CA PRO A 44 -0.52 -4.37 -4.41
C PRO A 44 -1.09 -4.60 -5.81
N THR A 45 -1.93 -5.64 -5.98
CA THR A 45 -2.62 -5.93 -7.24
C THR A 45 -3.54 -4.79 -7.63
N SER A 46 -4.40 -4.33 -6.70
CA SER A 46 -5.34 -3.23 -6.95
C SER A 46 -4.63 -1.90 -7.25
N LEU A 47 -3.53 -1.62 -6.54
CA LEU A 47 -2.69 -0.44 -6.80
C LEU A 47 -2.04 -0.50 -8.18
N THR A 48 -1.53 -1.67 -8.59
CA THR A 48 -0.93 -1.86 -9.92
C THR A 48 -1.95 -1.66 -11.03
N VAL A 49 -3.17 -2.18 -10.86
CA VAL A 49 -4.29 -1.99 -11.81
C VAL A 49 -4.66 -0.50 -11.96
N GLU A 50 -4.58 0.26 -10.87
CA GLU A 50 -4.81 1.71 -10.85
C GLU A 50 -3.62 2.54 -11.38
N GLY A 51 -2.51 1.88 -11.77
CA GLY A 51 -1.33 2.54 -12.34
C GLY A 51 -0.30 3.04 -11.32
N TYR A 52 -0.41 2.65 -10.05
CA TYR A 52 0.62 2.94 -9.05
C TYR A 52 1.82 2.00 -9.20
N GLN A 53 3.02 2.53 -8.90
CA GLN A 53 4.25 1.76 -8.96
C GLN A 53 4.62 1.21 -7.57
N ILE A 54 4.61 -0.10 -7.46
CA ILE A 54 5.11 -0.80 -6.28
C ILE A 54 6.64 -0.82 -6.34
N GLU A 55 7.27 -0.27 -5.30
CA GLU A 55 8.73 -0.29 -5.16
C GLU A 55 9.21 -1.65 -4.65
N SER A 56 8.61 -2.12 -3.54
CA SER A 56 9.00 -3.38 -2.92
C SER A 56 7.93 -3.89 -1.97
N ILE A 57 7.99 -5.19 -1.68
CA ILE A 57 7.25 -5.83 -0.60
C ILE A 57 8.28 -6.52 0.29
N GLU A 58 8.29 -6.17 1.58
CA GLU A 58 9.13 -6.83 2.59
C GLU A 58 8.26 -7.67 3.52
N ASP A 59 8.63 -8.92 3.73
CA ASP A 59 8.07 -9.76 4.79
C ASP A 59 8.78 -9.45 6.12
N ARG A 60 8.01 -9.17 7.17
CA ARG A 60 8.51 -8.90 8.53
C ARG A 60 7.88 -9.84 9.55
N ASP A 61 7.86 -11.14 9.26
CA ASP A 61 7.44 -12.29 10.10
C ASP A 61 5.97 -12.27 10.59
N SER A 62 5.46 -11.09 10.95
CA SER A 62 4.17 -10.80 11.56
C SER A 62 3.30 -9.90 10.68
N PHE A 63 3.90 -9.15 9.76
CA PHE A 63 3.21 -8.29 8.80
C PHE A 63 4.09 -8.04 7.58
N PHE A 64 3.50 -7.51 6.54
CA PHE A 64 4.19 -7.11 5.31
C PHE A 64 4.32 -5.59 5.24
N VAL A 65 5.45 -5.11 4.72
CA VAL A 65 5.66 -3.71 4.38
C VAL A 65 5.61 -3.57 2.87
N LEU A 66 4.52 -2.98 2.37
CA LEU A 66 4.39 -2.57 0.99
C LEU A 66 4.96 -1.16 0.83
N LYS A 67 5.90 -0.97 -0.09
CA LYS A 67 6.38 0.35 -0.48
C LYS A 67 5.86 0.70 -1.85
N VAL A 68 5.27 1.87 -1.97
CA VAL A 68 4.62 2.36 -3.20
C VAL A 68 4.91 3.84 -3.37
N TYR A 69 5.17 4.25 -4.61
CA TYR A 69 5.37 5.66 -4.96
C TYR A 69 4.07 6.29 -5.43
N ARG A 70 3.89 7.56 -5.07
CA ARG A 70 2.90 8.43 -5.72
C ARG A 70 3.39 8.73 -7.14
N PRO A 71 2.71 8.25 -8.20
CA PRO A 71 3.10 8.55 -9.58
C PRO A 71 3.08 10.06 -9.85
N ASP A 72 3.95 10.50 -10.76
CA ASP A 72 4.20 11.92 -10.98
C ASP A 72 3.03 12.70 -11.62
N SER A 73 2.12 11.99 -12.30
CA SER A 73 1.00 12.54 -13.12
C SER A 73 1.43 13.57 -14.16
#